data_AF-A0A972GEI0-F1
#
_entry.id   AF-A0A972GEI0-F1
#
_cell.length_a   1.000
_cell.length_b   1.000
_cell.length_c   1.000
_cell.angle_alpha   90.00
_cell.angle_beta   90.00
_cell.angle_gamma   90.00
#
_symmetry.space_group_name_H-M   'P 1'
#
loop_
_entity.id
_entity.type
_entity.pdbx_description
1 polymer ?
#
loop_
_entity_poly.entity_id
_entity_poly.type
_entity_poly.pdbx_seq_one_letter_code
_entity_poly.pdbx_strand_id
1 'polypeptide(L)'
;MIIWQGLGDTQNVATSVGNLATVLRTQGKISQAAIFYEQAAYLNQIVGSKPNMARSLYGLGTVKLHQGNFEVAITYYKRGLTLSEELGDKNIILNALNGMGRAYLFLNSLNQAFLFTKRGLDIAREIDNKDSIINMLINLAHVTLAQKKYYKAGLLFKESLTTLRNFSMMRLIPECLEGFAIFFIMQQHLTDAIHLWSHAQKLRKTCRVPVLPTDNWLCEKHVTETRTHLDEDTWQQAWETGQKMSLEEAIDYALEHVLVDERIVGEEARQETDY
;
A
#
# COMPACT_ATOMS: atom_id res chain seq x y z
N MET A 1 17.38 6.19 -33.27
CA MET A 1 18.64 5.45 -33.02
C MET A 1 19.77 6.47 -33.09
N ILE A 2 20.87 6.32 -32.33
CA ILE A 2 22.04 7.24 -32.25
C ILE A 2 21.99 8.22 -31.05
N ILE A 3 22.55 7.82 -29.89
CA ILE A 3 23.55 8.55 -29.05
C ILE A 3 24.27 7.51 -28.15
N TRP A 4 23.59 6.45 -27.71
CA TRP A 4 24.08 5.54 -26.65
C TRP A 4 25.09 4.46 -27.08
N GLN A 5 25.30 4.27 -28.38
CA GLN A 5 26.19 3.22 -28.90
C GLN A 5 27.69 3.58 -28.83
N GLY A 6 28.04 4.82 -28.50
CA GLY A 6 29.43 5.31 -28.62
C GLY A 6 30.31 5.23 -27.37
N LEU A 7 29.77 4.99 -26.16
CA LEU A 7 30.51 5.28 -24.92
C LEU A 7 30.71 4.10 -23.95
N GLY A 8 30.23 2.90 -24.23
CA GLY A 8 30.23 1.82 -23.21
C GLY A 8 29.37 2.13 -21.96
N ASP A 9 28.67 3.26 -21.97
CA ASP A 9 27.90 3.81 -20.85
C ASP A 9 26.39 3.47 -20.93
N THR A 10 26.00 2.62 -21.89
CA THR A 10 24.59 2.27 -22.15
C THR A 10 23.90 1.66 -20.93
N GLN A 11 24.65 0.95 -20.07
CA GLN A 11 24.16 0.38 -18.82
C GLN A 11 23.81 1.46 -17.77
N ASN A 12 24.67 2.46 -17.59
CA ASN A 12 24.42 3.55 -16.64
C ASN A 12 23.29 4.45 -17.13
N VAL A 13 23.19 4.65 -18.44
CA VAL A 13 22.07 5.36 -19.06
C VAL A 13 20.77 4.61 -18.80
N ALA A 14 20.72 3.29 -19.06
CA ALA A 14 19.53 2.48 -18.81
C ALA A 14 19.06 2.57 -17.34
N THR A 15 20.03 2.54 -16.42
CA THR A 15 19.77 2.69 -14.97
C THR A 15 19.27 4.09 -14.64
N SER A 16 19.91 5.13 -15.18
CA SER A 16 19.55 6.53 -14.94
C SER A 16 18.16 6.87 -15.46
N VAL A 17 17.80 6.35 -16.63
CA VAL A 17 16.46 6.49 -17.23
C VAL A 17 15.40 5.83 -16.32
N GLY A 18 15.68 4.64 -15.78
CA GLY A 18 14.78 3.98 -14.82
C GLY A 18 14.63 4.73 -13.49
N ASN A 19 15.71 5.35 -13.01
CA ASN A 19 15.68 6.18 -11.81
C ASN A 19 14.88 7.47 -12.04
N LEU A 20 15.05 8.12 -13.19
CA LEU A 20 14.25 9.29 -13.58
C LEU A 20 12.76 8.94 -13.65
N ALA A 21 12.42 7.80 -14.25
CA ALA A 21 11.03 7.31 -14.29
C ALA A 21 10.46 7.14 -12.87
N THR A 22 11.26 6.64 -11.93
CA THR A 22 10.88 6.50 -10.52
C THR A 22 10.64 7.84 -9.85
N VAL A 23 11.51 8.83 -10.07
CA VAL A 23 11.33 10.19 -9.55
C VAL A 23 10.04 10.81 -10.10
N LEU A 24 9.83 10.73 -11.42
CA LEU A 24 8.62 11.25 -12.06
C LEU A 24 7.35 10.60 -11.51
N ARG A 25 7.37 9.28 -11.30
CA ARG A 25 6.26 8.55 -10.66
C ARG A 25 6.00 9.07 -9.26
N THR A 26 7.03 9.27 -8.44
CA THR A 26 6.86 9.80 -7.07
C THR A 26 6.35 11.24 -7.04
N GLN A 27 6.58 12.02 -8.10
CA GLN A 27 6.01 13.36 -8.29
C GLN A 27 4.58 13.34 -8.86
N GLY A 28 3.98 12.15 -9.08
CA GLY A 28 2.66 12.02 -9.68
C GLY A 28 2.62 12.23 -11.20
N LYS A 29 3.77 12.38 -11.87
CA LYS A 29 3.86 12.54 -13.34
C LYS A 29 3.78 11.17 -14.03
N ILE A 30 2.66 10.47 -13.84
CA ILE A 30 2.46 9.06 -14.22
C ILE A 30 2.68 8.83 -15.73
N SER A 31 2.15 9.69 -16.60
CA SER A 31 2.32 9.53 -18.06
C SER A 31 3.76 9.70 -18.52
N GLN A 32 4.52 10.63 -17.92
CA GLN A 32 5.94 10.79 -18.23
C GLN A 32 6.76 9.61 -17.70
N ALA A 33 6.45 9.15 -16.48
CA ALA A 33 7.09 7.96 -15.91
C ALA A 33 6.90 6.73 -16.80
N ALA A 34 5.73 6.55 -17.42
CA ALA A 34 5.46 5.47 -18.37
C ALA A 34 6.49 5.43 -19.51
N ILE A 35 6.69 6.58 -20.19
CA ILE A 35 7.60 6.71 -21.33
C ILE A 35 9.03 6.33 -20.91
N PHE A 36 9.51 6.86 -19.79
CA PHE A 36 10.87 6.57 -19.32
C PHE A 36 11.02 5.13 -18.81
N TYR A 37 10.00 4.53 -18.19
CA TYR A 37 10.07 3.11 -17.84
C TYR A 37 10.09 2.20 -19.08
N GLU A 38 9.35 2.53 -20.14
CA GLU A 38 9.41 1.80 -21.42
C GLU A 38 10.79 1.93 -22.06
N GLN A 39 11.34 3.14 -22.10
CA GLN A 39 12.69 3.39 -22.59
C GLN A 39 13.74 2.63 -21.75
N ALA A 40 13.62 2.63 -20.42
CA ALA A 40 14.50 1.86 -19.55
C ALA A 40 14.38 0.36 -19.81
N ALA A 41 13.17 -0.18 -19.98
CA ALA A 41 12.95 -1.59 -20.28
C ALA A 41 13.63 -1.99 -21.60
N TYR A 42 13.45 -1.18 -22.66
CA TYR A 42 14.08 -1.38 -23.95
C TYR A 42 15.61 -1.33 -23.88
N LEU A 43 16.18 -0.33 -23.20
CA LEU A 43 17.62 -0.22 -23.04
C LEU A 43 18.19 -1.39 -22.22
N ASN A 44 17.54 -1.77 -21.12
CA ASN A 44 17.95 -2.90 -20.28
C ASN A 44 17.87 -4.24 -21.04
N GLN A 45 16.95 -4.38 -21.99
CA GLN A 45 16.90 -5.52 -22.89
C GLN A 45 18.11 -5.56 -23.84
N ILE A 46 18.51 -4.42 -24.41
CA ILE A 46 19.68 -4.34 -25.31
C ILE A 46 20.98 -4.70 -24.57
N VAL A 47 21.17 -4.17 -23.36
CA VAL A 47 22.39 -4.40 -22.57
C VAL A 47 22.35 -5.70 -21.76
N GLY A 48 21.24 -6.44 -21.80
CA GLY A 48 21.09 -7.73 -21.10
C GLY A 48 20.94 -7.63 -19.58
N SER A 49 20.60 -6.47 -19.02
CA SER A 49 20.45 -6.28 -17.58
C SER A 49 19.09 -6.79 -17.07
N LYS A 50 19.01 -8.10 -16.78
CA LYS A 50 17.80 -8.73 -16.22
C LYS A 50 17.28 -8.05 -14.94
N PRO A 51 18.11 -7.68 -13.93
CA PRO A 51 17.60 -7.06 -12.70
C PRO A 51 16.95 -5.70 -12.96
N ASN A 52 17.56 -4.87 -13.81
CA ASN A 52 16.98 -3.57 -14.15
C ASN A 52 15.76 -3.71 -15.05
N MET A 53 15.72 -4.71 -15.94
CA MET A 53 14.52 -5.03 -16.71
C MET A 53 13.35 -5.41 -15.79
N ALA A 54 13.59 -6.21 -14.75
CA ALA A 54 12.57 -6.54 -13.75
C ALA A 54 12.07 -5.30 -12.98
N ARG A 55 12.97 -4.38 -12.61
CA ARG A 55 12.60 -3.08 -11.99
C ARG A 55 11.77 -2.21 -12.93
N SER A 56 12.14 -2.14 -14.21
CA SER A 56 11.34 -1.41 -15.23
C SER A 56 9.96 -2.02 -15.41
N LEU A 57 9.84 -3.35 -15.44
CA LEU A 57 8.55 -4.04 -15.52
C LEU A 57 7.68 -3.76 -14.28
N TYR A 58 8.26 -3.79 -13.08
CA TYR A 58 7.55 -3.36 -11.87
C TYR A 58 7.08 -1.89 -11.96
N GLY A 59 7.94 -1.00 -12.45
CA GLY A 59 7.58 0.41 -12.68
C GLY A 59 6.41 0.58 -13.65
N LEU A 60 6.41 -0.16 -14.77
CA LEU A 60 5.31 -0.19 -15.74
C LEU A 60 4.02 -0.76 -15.14
N GLY A 61 4.12 -1.83 -14.36
CA GLY A 61 2.99 -2.37 -13.61
C GLY A 61 2.40 -1.33 -12.67
N THR A 62 3.25 -0.58 -11.97
CA THR A 62 2.83 0.50 -11.07
C THR A 62 2.14 1.62 -11.82
N VAL A 63 2.67 2.03 -12.98
CA VAL A 63 2.02 3.02 -13.85
C VAL A 63 0.63 2.54 -14.27
N LYS A 64 0.49 1.29 -14.70
CA LYS A 64 -0.81 0.74 -15.12
C LYS A 64 -1.80 0.62 -13.95
N LEU A 65 -1.32 0.28 -12.76
CA LEU A 65 -2.12 0.31 -11.53
C LEU A 65 -2.68 1.72 -11.28
N HIS A 66 -1.86 2.77 -11.38
CA HIS A 66 -2.29 4.16 -11.19
C HIS A 66 -3.27 4.64 -12.27
N GLN A 67 -3.20 4.05 -13.46
CA GLN A 67 -4.13 4.31 -14.57
C GLN A 67 -5.44 3.51 -14.46
N GLY A 68 -5.61 2.67 -13.43
CA GLY A 68 -6.78 1.79 -13.29
C GLY A 68 -6.78 0.56 -14.19
N ASN A 69 -5.69 0.32 -14.93
CA ASN A 69 -5.55 -0.83 -15.83
C ASN A 69 -4.96 -2.03 -15.08
N PHE A 70 -5.73 -2.63 -14.18
CA PHE A 70 -5.25 -3.61 -13.20
C PHE A 70 -4.78 -4.93 -13.83
N GLU A 71 -5.46 -5.43 -14.86
CA GLU A 71 -5.09 -6.66 -15.58
C GLU A 71 -3.76 -6.49 -16.32
N VAL A 72 -3.55 -5.31 -16.93
CA VAL A 72 -2.28 -4.97 -17.58
C VAL A 72 -1.18 -4.81 -16.53
N ALA A 73 -1.48 -4.21 -15.38
CA ALA A 73 -0.55 -4.12 -14.26
C ALA A 73 -0.09 -5.51 -13.80
N ILE A 74 -1.02 -6.45 -13.61
CA ILE A 74 -0.73 -7.84 -13.24
C ILE A 74 0.18 -8.50 -14.28
N THR A 75 -0.04 -8.26 -15.57
CA THR A 75 0.80 -8.82 -16.63
C THR A 75 2.25 -8.36 -16.52
N TYR A 76 2.47 -7.06 -16.28
CA TYR A 76 3.81 -6.51 -16.05
C TYR A 76 4.44 -7.04 -14.75
N TYR A 77 3.69 -7.08 -13.65
CA TYR A 77 4.20 -7.59 -12.39
C TYR A 77 4.56 -9.08 -12.47
N LYS A 78 3.75 -9.92 -13.13
CA LYS A 78 4.06 -11.35 -13.34
C LYS A 78 5.36 -11.53 -14.11
N ARG A 79 5.57 -10.78 -15.19
CA ARG A 79 6.83 -10.82 -15.96
C ARG A 79 8.03 -10.40 -15.11
N GLY A 80 7.87 -9.34 -14.32
CA GLY A 80 8.91 -8.88 -13.38
C GLY A 80 9.19 -9.91 -12.29
N LEU A 81 8.15 -10.54 -11.75
CA LEU A 81 8.24 -11.59 -10.74
C LEU A 81 9.02 -12.79 -11.26
N THR A 82 8.68 -13.33 -12.44
CA THR A 82 9.39 -14.45 -13.06
C THR A 82 10.87 -14.15 -13.22
N LEU A 83 11.23 -12.97 -13.75
CA LEU A 83 12.64 -12.58 -13.88
C LEU A 83 13.33 -12.44 -12.51
N SER A 84 12.64 -11.95 -11.49
CA SER A 84 13.21 -11.76 -10.16
C SER A 84 13.40 -13.08 -9.42
N GLU A 85 12.50 -14.05 -9.63
CA GLU A 85 12.61 -15.42 -9.13
C GLU A 85 13.79 -16.14 -9.78
N GLU A 86 13.99 -16.01 -11.11
CA GLU A 86 15.19 -16.53 -11.80
C GLU A 86 16.49 -15.96 -11.23
N LEU A 87 16.48 -14.71 -10.77
CA LEU A 87 17.64 -14.00 -10.23
C LEU A 87 17.83 -14.22 -8.73
N GLY A 88 16.83 -14.74 -8.02
CA GLY A 88 16.83 -14.80 -6.55
C GLY A 88 16.79 -13.44 -5.84
N ASP A 89 16.45 -12.34 -6.53
CA ASP A 89 16.39 -11.00 -5.93
C ASP A 89 15.09 -10.81 -5.15
N LYS A 90 15.16 -11.11 -3.84
CA LYS A 90 14.01 -11.02 -2.93
C LYS A 90 13.39 -9.63 -2.85
N ASN A 91 14.15 -8.55 -3.03
CA ASN A 91 13.60 -7.20 -2.98
C ASN A 91 12.73 -6.89 -4.21
N ILE A 92 13.14 -7.35 -5.40
CA ILE A 92 12.30 -7.16 -6.60
C ILE A 92 11.10 -8.10 -6.57
N ILE A 93 11.24 -9.33 -6.05
CA ILE A 93 10.12 -10.23 -5.78
C ILE A 93 9.07 -9.52 -4.89
N LEU A 94 9.48 -8.92 -3.77
CA LEU A 94 8.58 -8.20 -2.87
C LEU A 94 7.83 -7.06 -3.56
N ASN A 95 8.51 -6.27 -4.39
CA ASN A 95 7.87 -5.21 -5.17
C ASN A 95 6.77 -5.76 -6.10
N ALA A 96 7.06 -6.84 -6.83
CA ALA A 96 6.08 -7.45 -7.72
C ALA A 96 4.89 -8.04 -6.96
N LEU A 97 5.14 -8.77 -5.87
CA LEU A 97 4.08 -9.35 -5.02
C LEU A 97 3.19 -8.26 -4.41
N ASN A 98 3.78 -7.16 -3.94
CA ASN A 98 3.06 -5.99 -3.41
C ASN A 98 2.10 -5.41 -4.46
N GLY A 99 2.62 -5.19 -5.68
CA GLY A 99 1.86 -4.67 -6.80
C GLY A 99 0.73 -5.60 -7.23
N MET A 100 0.98 -6.92 -7.26
CA MET A 100 -0.03 -7.93 -7.58
C MET A 100 -1.13 -8.01 -6.52
N GLY A 101 -0.78 -8.00 -5.23
CA GLY A 101 -1.74 -7.99 -4.13
C GLY A 101 -2.73 -6.85 -4.25
N ARG A 102 -2.22 -5.63 -4.49
CA ARG A 102 -3.05 -4.43 -4.71
C ARG A 102 -3.90 -4.52 -5.98
N ALA A 103 -3.31 -4.95 -7.10
CA ALA A 103 -4.05 -5.06 -8.37
C ALA A 103 -5.20 -6.06 -8.27
N TYR A 104 -4.98 -7.22 -7.64
CA TYR A 104 -6.03 -8.21 -7.41
C TYR A 104 -7.09 -7.71 -6.41
N LEU A 105 -6.71 -6.92 -5.41
CA LEU A 105 -7.66 -6.27 -4.51
C LEU A 105 -8.61 -5.34 -5.28
N PHE A 106 -8.08 -4.51 -6.19
CA PHE A 106 -8.91 -3.62 -7.01
C PHE A 106 -9.82 -4.36 -8.00
N LEU A 107 -9.41 -5.54 -8.45
CA LEU A 107 -10.25 -6.45 -9.22
C LEU A 107 -11.23 -7.27 -8.36
N ASN A 108 -11.33 -6.98 -7.06
CA ASN A 108 -12.11 -7.74 -6.09
C ASN A 108 -11.81 -9.26 -6.08
N SER A 109 -10.61 -9.64 -6.52
CA SER A 109 -10.11 -11.02 -6.55
C SER A 109 -9.43 -11.35 -5.23
N LEU A 110 -10.21 -11.35 -4.15
CA LEU A 110 -9.71 -11.34 -2.76
C LEU A 110 -8.79 -12.52 -2.41
N ASN A 111 -9.07 -13.72 -2.94
CA ASN A 111 -8.22 -14.90 -2.70
C ASN A 111 -6.83 -14.74 -3.32
N GLN A 112 -6.74 -14.19 -4.52
CA GLN A 112 -5.45 -13.93 -5.17
C GLN A 112 -4.71 -12.80 -4.45
N ALA A 113 -5.42 -11.72 -4.09
CA ALA A 113 -4.85 -10.63 -3.32
C ALA A 113 -4.24 -11.12 -2.00
N PHE A 114 -4.98 -11.96 -1.26
CA PHE A 114 -4.51 -12.60 -0.04
C PHE A 114 -3.24 -13.43 -0.28
N LEU A 115 -3.26 -14.32 -1.27
CA LEU A 115 -2.15 -15.23 -1.57
C LEU A 115 -0.85 -14.46 -1.88
N PHE A 116 -0.91 -13.47 -2.77
CA PHE A 116 0.27 -12.70 -3.16
C PHE A 116 0.78 -11.80 -2.03
N THR A 117 -0.11 -11.13 -1.29
CA THR A 117 0.30 -10.30 -0.16
C THR A 117 0.87 -11.13 0.98
N LYS A 118 0.27 -12.28 1.30
CA LYS A 118 0.76 -13.19 2.36
C LYS A 118 2.14 -13.75 2.00
N ARG A 119 2.32 -14.22 0.76
CA ARG A 119 3.64 -14.63 0.26
C ARG A 119 4.67 -13.51 0.40
N GLY A 120 4.29 -12.28 0.06
CA GLY A 120 5.15 -11.11 0.22
C GLY A 120 5.53 -10.85 1.68
N LEU A 121 4.56 -10.93 2.60
CA LEU A 121 4.80 -10.77 4.04
C LEU A 121 5.80 -11.82 4.57
N ASP A 122 5.65 -13.08 4.15
CA ASP A 122 6.51 -14.17 4.61
C ASP A 122 7.96 -13.96 4.13
N ILE A 123 8.16 -13.58 2.86
CA ILE A 123 9.49 -13.24 2.34
C ILE A 123 10.06 -12.01 3.05
N ALA A 124 9.25 -10.98 3.29
CA ALA A 124 9.69 -9.76 3.95
C ALA A 124 10.17 -10.02 5.38
N ARG A 125 9.48 -10.91 6.10
CA ARG A 125 9.92 -11.40 7.42
C ARG A 125 11.19 -12.23 7.34
N GLU A 126 11.32 -13.11 6.33
CA GLU A 126 12.51 -13.93 6.13
C GLU A 126 13.80 -13.10 5.96
N ILE A 127 13.71 -11.95 5.27
CA ILE A 127 14.85 -11.06 5.04
C ILE A 127 14.92 -9.87 6.00
N ASP A 128 14.05 -9.84 7.00
CA ASP A 128 13.89 -8.73 7.96
C ASP A 128 13.72 -7.33 7.32
N ASN A 129 13.04 -7.26 6.17
CA ASN A 129 12.77 -6.00 5.49
C ASN A 129 11.53 -5.32 6.10
N LYS A 130 11.75 -4.45 7.09
CA LYS A 130 10.70 -3.76 7.85
C LYS A 130 9.73 -2.97 6.97
N ASP A 131 10.25 -2.24 5.98
CA ASP A 131 9.43 -1.45 5.05
C ASP A 131 8.42 -2.33 4.31
N SER A 132 8.90 -3.49 3.84
CA SER A 132 8.08 -4.45 3.12
C SER A 132 7.11 -5.16 4.06
N ILE A 133 7.52 -5.47 5.30
CA ILE A 133 6.62 -6.01 6.32
C ILE A 133 5.44 -5.07 6.53
N ILE A 134 5.69 -3.77 6.76
CA ILE A 134 4.64 -2.77 6.97
C ILE A 134 3.69 -2.69 5.77
N ASN A 135 4.22 -2.55 4.55
CA ASN A 135 3.38 -2.47 3.34
C ASN A 135 2.53 -3.73 3.14
N MET A 136 3.09 -4.91 3.41
CA MET A 136 2.36 -6.17 3.27
C MET A 136 1.30 -6.33 4.35
N LEU A 137 1.56 -5.90 5.59
CA LEU A 137 0.56 -5.90 6.67
C LEU A 137 -0.62 -4.99 6.34
N ILE A 138 -0.36 -3.76 5.87
CA ILE A 138 -1.41 -2.81 5.45
C ILE A 138 -2.25 -3.42 4.31
N ASN A 139 -1.61 -3.94 3.27
CA ASN A 139 -2.34 -4.55 2.16
C ASN A 139 -3.14 -5.77 2.61
N LEU A 140 -2.60 -6.59 3.51
CA LEU A 140 -3.31 -7.76 4.02
C LEU A 140 -4.51 -7.31 4.86
N ALA A 141 -4.36 -6.25 5.65
CA ALA A 141 -5.45 -5.64 6.40
C ALA A 141 -6.57 -5.19 5.45
N HIS A 142 -6.24 -4.52 4.35
CA HIS A 142 -7.21 -4.09 3.33
C HIS A 142 -7.91 -5.29 2.67
N VAL A 143 -7.18 -6.35 2.36
CA VAL A 143 -7.76 -7.60 1.84
C VAL A 143 -8.73 -8.21 2.86
N THR A 144 -8.36 -8.26 4.15
CA THR A 144 -9.23 -8.79 5.20
C THR A 144 -10.46 -7.90 5.47
N LEU A 145 -10.33 -6.58 5.35
CA LEU A 145 -11.47 -5.65 5.39
C LEU A 145 -12.45 -5.95 4.26
N ALA A 146 -11.95 -6.12 3.04
CA ALA A 146 -12.78 -6.45 1.88
C ALA A 146 -13.45 -7.84 2.01
N GLN A 147 -12.81 -8.77 2.73
CA GLN A 147 -13.38 -10.06 3.12
C GLN A 147 -14.36 -9.97 4.31
N LYS A 148 -14.59 -8.78 4.87
CA LYS A 148 -15.40 -8.53 6.08
C LYS A 148 -14.88 -9.20 7.35
N LYS A 149 -13.58 -9.53 7.39
CA LYS A 149 -12.88 -10.03 8.58
C LYS A 149 -12.30 -8.86 9.38
N TYR A 150 -13.19 -8.04 9.95
CA TYR A 150 -12.85 -6.73 10.51
C TYR A 150 -11.88 -6.81 11.69
N TYR A 151 -12.08 -7.79 12.59
CA TYR A 151 -11.20 -7.97 13.74
C TYR A 151 -9.76 -8.29 13.30
N LYS A 152 -9.60 -9.24 12.38
CA LYS A 152 -8.30 -9.60 11.80
C LYS A 152 -7.62 -8.42 11.10
N ALA A 153 -8.39 -7.58 10.40
CA ALA A 153 -7.87 -6.36 9.81
C ALA A 153 -7.33 -5.40 10.87
N GLY A 154 -8.07 -5.19 11.97
CA GLY A 154 -7.63 -4.36 13.10
C GLY A 154 -6.31 -4.85 13.71
N LEU A 155 -6.13 -6.17 13.88
CA LEU A 155 -4.87 -6.75 14.35
C LEU A 155 -3.71 -6.48 13.38
N LEU A 156 -3.94 -6.59 12.07
CA LEU A 156 -2.92 -6.33 11.06
C LEU A 156 -2.51 -4.84 11.01
N PHE A 157 -3.47 -3.92 11.13
CA PHE A 157 -3.19 -2.49 11.28
C PHE A 157 -2.46 -2.17 12.59
N LYS A 158 -2.79 -2.86 13.68
CA LYS A 158 -2.09 -2.72 14.97
C LYS A 158 -0.64 -3.16 14.86
N GLU A 159 -0.38 -4.29 14.20
CA GLU A 159 0.99 -4.75 13.95
C GLU A 159 1.76 -3.76 13.07
N SER A 160 1.15 -3.25 11.99
CA SER A 160 1.81 -2.30 11.09
C SER A 160 2.11 -0.97 11.78
N LEU A 161 1.15 -0.43 12.55
CA LEU A 161 1.31 0.85 13.25
C LEU A 161 2.31 0.75 14.41
N THR A 162 2.32 -0.37 15.14
CA THR A 162 3.34 -0.63 16.19
C THR A 162 4.73 -0.73 15.58
N THR A 163 4.85 -1.37 14.42
CA THR A 163 6.13 -1.41 13.69
C THR A 163 6.53 -0.01 13.26
N LEU A 164 5.60 0.77 12.68
CA LEU A 164 5.84 2.16 12.26
C LEU A 164 6.28 3.07 13.42
N ARG A 165 5.74 2.92 14.63
CA ARG A 165 6.13 3.72 15.80
C ARG A 165 7.64 3.68 16.08
N ASN A 166 8.25 2.52 15.81
CA ASN A 166 9.68 2.31 16.07
C ASN A 166 10.59 2.82 14.94
N PHE A 167 10.03 3.39 13.86
CA PHE A 167 10.78 3.84 12.69
C PHE A 167 10.27 5.20 12.17
N SER A 168 11.15 6.02 11.60
CA SER A 168 10.81 7.36 11.10
C SER A 168 10.04 7.36 9.76
N MET A 169 9.09 6.44 9.57
CA MET A 169 8.36 6.24 8.32
C MET A 169 7.02 6.97 8.30
N MET A 170 7.07 8.31 8.30
CA MET A 170 5.89 9.18 8.35
C MET A 170 4.90 8.96 7.18
N ARG A 171 5.36 8.41 6.04
CA ARG A 171 4.58 8.28 4.80
C ARG A 171 3.44 7.24 4.87
N LEU A 172 3.60 6.16 5.62
CA LEU A 172 2.62 5.06 5.66
C LEU A 172 1.64 5.16 6.83
N ILE A 173 1.92 6.06 7.78
CA ILE A 173 1.07 6.29 8.95
C ILE A 173 -0.36 6.71 8.55
N PRO A 174 -0.58 7.63 7.59
CA PRO A 174 -1.93 8.03 7.22
C PRO A 174 -2.79 6.88 6.71
N GLU A 175 -2.20 5.96 5.93
CA GLU A 175 -2.90 4.79 5.41
C GLU A 175 -3.27 3.80 6.51
N CYS A 176 -2.39 3.61 7.52
CA CYS A 176 -2.72 2.83 8.70
C CYS A 176 -3.86 3.46 9.52
N LEU A 177 -3.82 4.78 9.74
CA LEU A 177 -4.85 5.50 10.50
C LEU A 177 -6.21 5.48 9.80
N GLU A 178 -6.23 5.60 8.47
CA GLU A 178 -7.42 5.42 7.63
C GLU A 178 -7.98 3.99 7.75
N GLY A 179 -7.11 2.98 7.74
CA GLY A 179 -7.47 1.59 7.99
C GLY A 179 -8.13 1.40 9.36
N PHE A 180 -7.58 2.01 10.41
CA PHE A 180 -8.17 2.03 11.74
C PHE A 180 -9.51 2.76 11.79
N ALA A 181 -9.65 3.87 11.06
CA ALA A 181 -10.93 4.57 10.98
C ALA A 181 -12.02 3.66 10.42
N ILE A 182 -11.73 2.86 9.37
CA ILE A 182 -12.68 1.88 8.84
C ILE A 182 -13.01 0.82 9.89
N PHE A 183 -12.02 0.33 10.64
CA PHE A 183 -12.25 -0.60 11.74
C PHE A 183 -13.20 -0.02 12.80
N PHE A 184 -13.00 1.24 13.22
CA PHE A 184 -13.89 1.91 14.19
C PHE A 184 -15.31 2.12 13.65
N ILE A 185 -15.47 2.43 12.37
CA ILE A 185 -16.80 2.52 11.73
C ILE A 185 -17.54 1.19 11.86
N MET A 186 -16.86 0.07 11.62
CA MET A 186 -17.46 -1.27 11.73
C MET A 186 -17.91 -1.59 13.16
N GLN A 187 -17.23 -1.01 14.15
CA GLN A 187 -17.55 -1.15 15.57
C GLN A 187 -18.50 -0.06 16.09
N GLN A 188 -19.10 0.75 15.21
CA GLN A 188 -20.00 1.87 15.55
C GLN A 188 -19.34 2.99 16.38
N HIS A 189 -18.01 3.02 16.41
CA HIS A 189 -17.21 4.08 17.03
C HIS A 189 -16.96 5.23 16.04
N LEU A 190 -18.05 5.88 15.60
CA LEU A 190 -18.03 6.82 14.48
C LEU A 190 -17.18 8.08 14.75
N THR A 191 -17.22 8.61 15.97
CA THR A 191 -16.41 9.78 16.38
C THR A 191 -14.92 9.46 16.38
N ASP A 192 -14.56 8.28 16.87
CA ASP A 192 -13.17 7.79 16.91
C ASP A 192 -12.60 7.61 15.50
N ALA A 193 -13.43 7.10 14.59
CA ALA A 193 -13.07 7.02 13.18
C ALA A 193 -12.78 8.39 12.57
N ILE A 194 -13.58 9.40 12.88
CA ILE A 194 -13.40 10.77 12.36
C ILE A 194 -12.14 11.42 12.93
N HIS A 195 -11.81 11.19 14.20
CA HIS A 195 -10.57 11.68 14.81
C HIS A 195 -9.35 11.19 14.00
N LEU A 196 -9.27 9.87 13.79
CA LEU A 196 -8.16 9.25 13.06
C LEU A 196 -8.12 9.69 11.60
N TRP A 197 -9.27 9.74 10.94
CA TRP A 197 -9.33 10.11 9.53
C TRP A 197 -8.96 11.58 9.29
N SER A 198 -9.47 12.49 10.11
CA SER A 198 -9.12 13.91 10.08
C SER A 198 -7.60 14.11 10.26
N HIS A 199 -7.01 13.40 11.22
CA HIS A 199 -5.57 13.43 11.44
C HIS A 199 -4.78 12.86 10.25
N ALA A 200 -5.21 11.73 9.68
CA ALA A 200 -4.59 11.13 8.50
C ALA A 200 -4.55 12.12 7.32
N GLN A 201 -5.64 12.85 7.08
CA GLN A 201 -5.71 13.88 6.03
C GLN A 201 -4.73 15.04 6.27
N LYS A 202 -4.58 15.49 7.52
CA LYS A 202 -3.57 16.49 7.90
C LYS A 202 -2.17 15.98 7.60
N LEU A 203 -1.84 14.74 8.01
CA LEU A 203 -0.53 14.15 7.77
C LEU A 203 -0.23 14.01 6.28
N ARG A 204 -1.18 13.59 5.44
CA ARG A 204 -0.97 13.49 3.98
C ARG A 204 -0.58 14.84 3.36
N LYS A 205 -1.23 15.93 3.80
CA LYS A 205 -0.89 17.30 3.38
C LYS A 205 0.53 17.67 3.82
N THR A 206 0.89 17.41 5.08
CA THR A 206 2.22 17.72 5.63
C THR A 206 3.33 16.91 4.94
N CYS A 207 3.09 15.63 4.67
CA CYS A 207 4.05 14.75 4.00
C CYS A 207 4.14 14.97 2.48
N ARG A 208 3.24 15.76 1.89
CA ARG A 208 3.10 15.93 0.43
C ARG A 208 2.95 14.61 -0.31
N VAL A 209 2.24 13.66 0.29
CA VAL A 209 1.95 12.35 -0.29
C VAL A 209 0.52 12.38 -0.83
N PRO A 210 0.30 12.46 -2.15
CA PRO A 210 -1.04 12.51 -2.70
C PRO A 210 -1.79 11.21 -2.39
N VAL A 211 -3.08 11.32 -2.09
CA VAL A 211 -3.97 10.14 -2.08
C VAL A 211 -4.13 9.70 -3.52
N LEU A 212 -3.77 8.45 -3.82
CA LEU A 212 -4.05 7.91 -5.15
C LEU A 212 -5.57 7.69 -5.27
N PRO A 213 -6.19 7.98 -6.42
CA PRO A 213 -7.62 7.72 -6.62
C PRO A 213 -8.01 6.27 -6.31
N THR A 214 -7.09 5.34 -6.59
CA THR A 214 -7.24 3.92 -6.26
C THR A 214 -7.14 3.62 -4.77
N ASP A 215 -6.51 4.46 -3.96
CA ASP A 215 -6.41 4.24 -2.50
C ASP A 215 -7.53 4.98 -1.74
N ASN A 216 -8.18 5.96 -2.39
CA ASN A 216 -9.20 6.81 -1.77
C ASN A 216 -10.58 6.14 -1.67
N TRP A 217 -10.91 5.22 -2.59
CA TRP A 217 -12.29 4.75 -2.78
C TRP A 217 -12.89 4.05 -1.56
N LEU A 218 -12.08 3.28 -0.81
CA LEU A 218 -12.57 2.55 0.36
C LEU A 218 -12.82 3.53 1.53
N CYS A 219 -11.94 4.51 1.70
CA CYS A 219 -12.05 5.51 2.76
C CYS A 219 -13.22 6.46 2.51
N GLU A 220 -13.34 7.04 1.31
CA GLU A 220 -14.40 8.01 0.98
C GLU A 220 -15.81 7.43 1.12
N LYS A 221 -15.98 6.16 0.74
CA LYS A 221 -17.26 5.47 0.89
C LYS A 221 -17.68 5.39 2.36
N HIS A 222 -16.84 4.82 3.21
CA HIS A 222 -17.17 4.61 4.63
C HIS A 222 -17.33 5.92 5.39
N VAL A 223 -16.56 6.93 5.01
CA VAL A 223 -16.70 8.29 5.50
C VAL A 223 -18.05 8.90 5.17
N THR A 224 -18.45 8.79 3.91
CA THR A 224 -19.68 9.41 3.43
C THR A 224 -20.87 8.73 4.08
N GLU A 225 -20.82 7.40 4.24
CA GLU A 225 -21.76 6.63 5.04
C GLU A 225 -21.80 7.14 6.49
N THR A 226 -20.63 7.24 7.14
CA THR A 226 -20.51 7.74 8.53
C THR A 226 -21.11 9.13 8.71
N ARG A 227 -20.91 10.01 7.73
CA ARG A 227 -21.45 11.38 7.75
C ARG A 227 -22.97 11.41 7.86
N THR A 228 -23.67 10.44 7.29
CA THR A 228 -25.15 10.38 7.33
C THR A 228 -25.69 10.01 8.72
N HIS A 229 -24.85 9.48 9.61
CA HIS A 229 -25.23 9.01 10.94
C HIS A 229 -24.91 9.99 12.07
N LEU A 230 -24.29 11.14 11.76
CA LEU A 230 -23.90 12.15 12.74
C LEU A 230 -24.46 13.53 12.37
N ASP A 231 -24.88 14.27 13.40
CA ASP A 231 -25.22 15.69 13.24
C ASP A 231 -23.97 16.54 12.92
N GLU A 232 -24.22 17.75 12.40
CA GLU A 232 -23.15 18.67 11.97
C GLU A 232 -22.17 19.03 13.09
N ASP A 233 -22.70 19.29 14.29
CA ASP A 233 -21.90 19.79 15.40
C ASP A 233 -20.97 18.67 15.90
N THR A 234 -21.50 17.47 16.09
CA THR A 234 -20.71 16.28 16.46
C THR A 234 -19.64 15.97 15.41
N TRP A 235 -19.99 16.03 14.12
CA TRP A 235 -19.04 15.82 13.04
C TRP A 235 -17.90 16.84 13.08
N GLN A 236 -18.25 18.13 13.17
CA GLN A 236 -17.30 19.23 13.14
C GLN A 236 -16.37 19.19 14.36
N GLN A 237 -16.91 18.91 15.55
CA GLN A 237 -16.13 18.77 16.77
C GLN A 237 -15.14 17.61 16.70
N ALA A 238 -15.58 16.44 16.21
CA ALA A 238 -14.71 15.30 16.01
C ALA A 238 -13.61 15.61 14.98
N TRP A 239 -13.99 16.23 13.87
CA TRP A 239 -13.04 16.63 12.83
C TRP A 239 -11.95 17.56 13.38
N GLU A 240 -12.33 18.61 14.11
CA GLU A 240 -11.39 19.55 14.72
C GLU A 240 -10.49 18.89 15.76
N THR A 241 -11.01 17.94 16.52
CA THR A 241 -10.23 17.17 17.49
C THR A 241 -9.10 16.41 16.79
N GLY A 242 -9.41 15.68 15.70
CA GLY A 242 -8.40 14.99 14.90
C GLY A 242 -7.36 15.93 14.27
N GLN A 243 -7.77 17.14 13.84
CA GLN A 243 -6.84 18.15 13.32
C GLN A 243 -5.86 18.65 14.38
N LYS A 244 -6.25 18.67 15.67
CA LYS A 244 -5.43 19.19 16.77
C LYS A 244 -4.44 18.16 17.30
N MET A 245 -4.71 16.86 17.15
CA MET A 245 -3.80 15.79 17.57
C MET A 245 -2.40 15.95 16.97
N SER A 246 -1.40 15.63 17.77
CA SER A 246 -0.04 15.33 17.37
C SER A 246 0.05 13.92 16.76
N LEU A 247 1.18 13.62 16.13
CA LEU A 247 1.41 12.30 15.54
C LEU A 247 1.39 11.19 16.59
N GLU A 248 2.04 11.41 17.74
CA GLU A 248 2.10 10.44 18.83
C GLU A 248 0.72 10.22 19.44
N GLU A 249 -0.04 11.29 19.70
CA GLU A 249 -1.42 11.18 20.21
C GLU A 249 -2.31 10.39 19.26
N ALA A 250 -2.22 10.59 17.94
CA ALA A 250 -3.02 9.83 16.98
C ALA A 250 -2.63 8.35 16.92
N ILE A 251 -1.34 8.03 17.06
CA ILE A 251 -0.85 6.65 17.13
C ILE A 251 -1.34 5.98 18.41
N ASP A 252 -1.17 6.63 19.57
CA ASP A 252 -1.60 6.10 20.86
C ASP A 252 -3.13 5.92 20.88
N TYR A 253 -3.88 6.90 20.38
CA TYR A 253 -5.33 6.80 20.25
C TYR A 253 -5.77 5.58 19.45
N ALA A 254 -5.16 5.35 18.28
CA ALA A 254 -5.46 4.21 17.44
C ALA A 254 -5.12 2.87 18.11
N LEU A 255 -4.02 2.80 18.87
CA LEU A 255 -3.55 1.58 19.51
C LEU A 255 -4.32 1.21 20.79
N GLU A 256 -4.68 2.21 21.60
CA GLU A 256 -5.38 2.03 22.89
C GLU A 256 -6.85 1.63 22.70
N HIS A 257 -7.51 2.16 21.66
CA HIS A 257 -8.93 1.91 21.39
C HIS A 257 -9.17 0.65 20.55
N VAL A 258 -8.13 -0.13 20.20
CA VAL A 258 -8.32 -1.52 19.75
C VAL A 258 -8.73 -2.35 20.96
N LEU A 259 -10.00 -2.25 21.34
CA LEU A 259 -10.60 -3.15 22.32
C LEU A 259 -10.40 -4.58 21.81
N VAL A 260 -9.44 -5.26 22.42
CA VAL A 260 -9.29 -6.71 22.35
C VAL A 260 -10.46 -7.26 23.17
N ASP A 261 -11.65 -7.36 22.57
CA ASP A 261 -12.65 -8.23 23.16
C ASP A 261 -12.23 -9.67 22.86
N GLU A 262 -11.44 -10.26 23.76
CA GLU A 262 -10.98 -11.65 23.70
C GLU A 262 -12.13 -12.66 23.52
N ARG A 263 -13.39 -12.25 23.79
CA ARG A 263 -14.58 -13.07 23.56
C ARG A 263 -14.92 -13.21 22.08
N ILE A 264 -14.72 -12.16 21.28
CA ILE A 264 -14.87 -12.19 19.82
C ILE A 264 -13.75 -13.04 19.19
N VAL A 265 -12.54 -12.97 19.74
CA VAL A 265 -11.40 -13.83 19.36
C VAL A 265 -11.75 -15.30 19.53
N GLY A 266 -12.40 -15.65 20.64
CA GLY A 266 -12.84 -17.01 20.94
C GLY A 266 -13.94 -17.52 20.02
N GLU A 267 -14.81 -16.66 19.49
CA GLU A 267 -15.91 -17.06 18.60
C GLU A 267 -15.48 -17.11 17.13
N GLU A 268 -14.68 -16.16 16.65
CA GLU A 268 -14.15 -16.19 15.28
C GLU A 268 -13.07 -17.27 15.08
N ALA A 269 -12.21 -17.52 16.09
CA ALA A 269 -11.23 -18.61 16.02
C ALA A 269 -11.90 -20.01 16.03
N ARG A 270 -13.09 -20.15 16.61
CA ARG A 270 -13.90 -21.39 16.54
C ARG A 270 -14.55 -21.60 15.19
N GLN A 271 -14.84 -20.53 14.45
CA GLN A 271 -15.38 -20.62 13.09
C GLN A 271 -14.30 -20.90 12.04
N GLU A 272 -13.02 -20.64 12.33
CA GLU A 272 -11.89 -20.90 11.43
C GLU A 272 -11.29 -22.32 11.53
N THR A 273 -11.75 -23.18 12.45
CA THR A 273 -11.36 -24.60 12.50
C THR A 273 -12.20 -25.53 11.60
N ASP A 274 -13.22 -25.00 10.93
CA ASP A 274 -14.20 -25.78 10.14
C ASP A 274 -14.02 -25.72 8.60
N TYR A 275 -12.85 -25.30 8.09
CA TYR A 275 -12.50 -25.39 6.66
C TYR A 275 -11.02 -25.70 6.45
#